data_AF-A0A928NSJ1-F1
#
_entry.id   AF-A0A928NSJ1-F1
#
_cell.length_a   1.000
_cell.length_b   1.000
_cell.length_c   1.000
_cell.angle_alpha   90.00
_cell.angle_beta   90.00
_cell.angle_gamma   90.00
#
_symmetry.space_group_name_H-M   'P 1'
#
loop_
_entity.id
_entity.type
_entity.pdbx_description
1 polymer ?
#
loop_
_entity_poly.entity_id
_entity_poly.type
_entity_poly.pdbx_seq_one_letter_code
_entity_poly.pdbx_strand_id
1 'polypeptide(L)'
;MKVEENIILNKLFDTYGLLLSSGQQDIMSSYLQNDLTVSEIAENLSVSRQAVMDSVNKAEKKLFDLEKKLGLLKKIESLEEENKLLKQKLSKNKEL
;
A
#
# COMPACT_ATOMS: atom_id res chain seq x y z
N MET A 1 15.13 0.22 3.58
CA MET A 1 13.88 0.86 3.13
C MET A 1 13.67 2.12 3.93
N LYS A 2 13.47 3.26 3.27
CA LYS A 2 13.19 4.53 3.97
C LYS A 2 11.72 4.54 4.41
N VAL A 3 11.42 5.19 5.53
CA VAL A 3 10.05 5.28 6.08
C VAL A 3 9.04 5.81 5.05
N GLU A 4 9.45 6.74 4.20
CA GLU A 4 8.62 7.30 3.13
C GLU A 4 8.26 6.28 2.04
N GLU A 5 9.16 5.35 1.72
CA GLU A 5 8.92 4.28 0.73
C GLU A 5 7.87 3.29 1.26
N ASN A 6 7.91 2.97 2.56
CA ASN A 6 6.92 2.11 3.22
C ASN A 6 5.52 2.72 3.18
N ILE A 7 5.38 4.03 3.37
CA ILE A 7 4.06 4.71 3.35
C ILE A 7 3.44 4.62 1.95
N ILE A 8 4.23 4.90 0.90
CA ILE A 8 3.74 4.81 -0.49
C ILE A 8 3.38 3.36 -0.81
N LEU A 9 4.22 2.41 -0.44
CA LEU A 9 3.96 1.00 -0.67
C LEU A 9 2.68 0.51 0.04
N ASN A 10 2.43 0.98 1.26
CA ASN A 10 1.22 0.68 2.02
C ASN A 10 -0.03 1.20 1.30
N LYS A 11 -0.04 2.46 0.84
CA LYS A 11 -1.13 3.02 0.02
C LYS A 11 -1.36 2.24 -1.27
N LEU A 12 -0.28 1.84 -1.93
CA LEU A 12 -0.36 1.02 -3.14
C LEU A 12 -0.94 -0.36 -2.85
N PHE A 13 -0.58 -0.97 -1.72
CA PHE A 13 -1.15 -2.23 -1.28
C PHE A 13 -2.64 -2.11 -0.96
N ASP A 14 -3.09 -1.02 -0.33
CA ASP A 14 -4.52 -0.77 -0.12
C ASP A 14 -5.28 -0.60 -1.44
N THR A 15 -4.64 0.01 -2.44
CA THR A 15 -5.26 0.27 -3.75
C THR A 15 -5.30 -0.97 -4.65
N TYR A 16 -4.24 -1.78 -4.64
CA TYR A 16 -4.00 -2.83 -5.63
C TYR A 16 -3.75 -4.22 -5.03
N GLY A 17 -3.75 -4.37 -3.70
CA GLY A 17 -3.36 -5.59 -2.99
C GLY A 17 -4.17 -6.81 -3.42
N LEU A 18 -5.46 -6.63 -3.70
CA LEU A 18 -6.35 -7.69 -4.20
C LEU A 18 -5.94 -8.29 -5.56
N LEU A 19 -5.06 -7.61 -6.31
CA LEU A 19 -4.52 -8.10 -7.58
C LEU A 19 -3.26 -8.96 -7.41
N LEU A 20 -2.71 -9.05 -6.21
CA LEU A 20 -1.62 -9.97 -5.87
C LEU A 20 -2.17 -11.40 -5.68
N SER A 21 -1.31 -12.42 -5.74
CA SER A 21 -1.74 -13.77 -5.35
C SER A 21 -2.04 -13.81 -3.84
N SER A 22 -2.87 -14.76 -3.39
CA SER A 22 -3.18 -14.91 -1.95
C SER A 22 -1.94 -14.97 -1.07
N GLY A 23 -0.95 -15.80 -1.44
CA GLY A 23 0.30 -15.88 -0.67
C GLY A 23 1.12 -14.58 -0.68
N GLN A 24 1.07 -13.77 -1.75
CA GLN A 24 1.67 -12.44 -1.75
C GLN A 24 0.89 -11.47 -0.87
N GLN A 25 -0.44 -11.54 -0.85
CA GLN A 25 -1.27 -10.72 0.02
C GLN A 25 -0.98 -11.01 1.49
N ASP A 26 -0.90 -12.28 1.88
CA ASP A 26 -0.64 -12.69 3.26
C ASP A 26 0.74 -12.22 3.74
N ILE A 27 1.76 -12.37 2.89
CA ILE A 27 3.12 -11.89 3.17
C ILE A 27 3.16 -10.36 3.27
N MET A 28 2.51 -9.65 2.33
CA MET A 28 2.51 -8.18 2.32
C MET A 28 1.70 -7.59 3.47
N SER A 29 0.56 -8.19 3.83
CA SER A 29 -0.22 -7.79 5.01
C SER A 29 0.58 -8.01 6.29
N SER A 30 1.24 -9.16 6.43
CA SER A 30 2.12 -9.44 7.56
C SER A 30 3.27 -8.42 7.68
N TYR A 31 3.85 -8.03 6.54
CA TYR A 31 4.97 -7.09 6.49
C TYR A 31 4.57 -5.64 6.72
N LEU A 32 3.46 -5.18 6.12
CA LEU A 32 3.05 -3.77 6.10
C LEU A 32 2.04 -3.38 7.17
N GLN A 33 1.23 -4.32 7.65
CA GLN A 33 0.13 -4.04 8.58
C GLN A 33 0.39 -4.63 9.97
N ASN A 34 1.09 -5.77 10.04
CA ASN A 34 1.41 -6.45 11.30
C ASN A 34 2.85 -6.21 11.77
N ASP A 35 3.62 -5.36 11.06
CA ASP A 35 5.02 -5.02 11.35
C ASP A 35 5.95 -6.25 11.54
N LEU A 36 5.60 -7.40 10.95
CA LEU A 36 6.41 -8.61 11.06
C LEU A 36 7.66 -8.48 10.20
N THR A 37 8.79 -8.89 10.76
CA THR A 37 10.04 -9.00 10.03
C THR A 37 10.01 -10.15 9.03
N VAL A 38 10.82 -10.08 7.98
CA VAL A 38 11.00 -11.17 6.99
C VAL A 38 11.35 -12.50 7.68
N SER A 39 12.05 -12.45 8.82
CA SER A 39 12.40 -13.63 9.60
C SER A 39 11.19 -14.26 10.27
N GLU A 40 10.35 -13.46 10.93
CA GLU A 40 9.12 -13.92 11.59
C GLU A 40 8.11 -14.45 10.57
N ILE A 41 7.98 -13.78 9.42
CA ILE A 41 7.11 -14.25 8.33
C ILE A 41 7.60 -15.60 7.78
N ALA A 42 8.91 -15.74 7.58
CA ALA A 42 9.50 -16.99 7.09
C ALA A 42 9.27 -18.15 8.06
N GLU A 43 9.40 -17.90 9.37
CA GLU A 43 9.11 -18.88 10.41
C GLU A 43 7.63 -19.27 10.44
N ASN A 44 6.72 -18.29 10.45
CA ASN A 44 5.27 -18.51 10.46
C ASN A 44 4.78 -19.32 9.25
N LEU A 45 5.38 -19.10 8.09
CA LEU A 45 5.01 -19.77 6.85
C LEU A 45 5.85 -21.03 6.57
N SER A 46 6.82 -21.38 7.43
CA SER A 46 7.75 -22.49 7.24
C SER A 46 8.47 -22.46 5.87
N VAL A 47 8.89 -21.27 5.44
CA VAL A 47 9.63 -21.04 4.20
C VAL A 47 10.98 -20.39 4.47
N SER A 48 11.82 -20.26 3.44
CA SER A 48 13.09 -19.55 3.59
C SER A 48 12.90 -18.03 3.64
N ARG A 49 13.78 -17.33 4.37
CA ARG A 49 13.84 -15.86 4.35
C ARG A 49 13.98 -15.30 2.93
N GLN A 50 14.72 -16.00 2.07
CA GLN A 50 14.88 -15.61 0.67
C GLN A 50 13.55 -15.68 -0.09
N ALA A 51 12.74 -16.73 0.13
CA ALA A 51 11.44 -16.86 -0.50
C ALA A 51 10.49 -15.72 -0.10
N VAL A 52 10.49 -15.32 1.19
CA VAL A 52 9.71 -14.16 1.66
C VAL A 52 10.21 -12.87 1.02
N MET A 53 11.53 -12.62 1.05
CA MET A 53 12.12 -11.41 0.46
C MET A 53 11.81 -11.30 -1.04
N ASP A 54 11.91 -12.40 -1.78
CA ASP A 54 11.57 -12.45 -3.21
C ASP A 54 10.09 -12.17 -3.45
N SER A 55 9.22 -12.67 -2.56
CA SER A 55 7.78 -12.41 -2.62
C SER A 55 7.46 -10.93 -2.42
N VAL A 56 8.05 -10.31 -1.39
CA VAL A 56 7.91 -8.86 -1.10
C VAL A 56 8.38 -8.02 -2.28
N ASN A 57 9.59 -8.27 -2.78
CA ASN A 57 10.15 -7.51 -3.91
C ASN A 57 9.31 -7.63 -5.19
N LYS A 58 8.79 -8.83 -5.48
CA LYS A 58 7.91 -9.06 -6.63
C LYS A 58 6.55 -8.37 -6.46
N ALA A 59 5.98 -8.41 -5.27
CA ALA A 59 4.74 -7.74 -4.95
C ALA A 59 4.90 -6.21 -5.07
N GLU A 60 5.93 -5.64 -4.46
CA GLU A 60 6.27 -4.23 -4.55
C GLU A 60 6.38 -3.77 -6.00
N LYS A 61 7.20 -4.45 -6.80
CA LYS A 61 7.36 -4.12 -8.23
C LYS A 61 6.02 -4.15 -8.97
N LYS A 62 5.19 -5.16 -8.71
CA LYS A 62 3.88 -5.30 -9.34
C LYS A 62 2.93 -4.16 -8.95
N LEU A 63 2.91 -3.75 -7.68
CA LEU A 63 2.09 -2.64 -7.19
C LEU A 63 2.49 -1.31 -7.84
N PHE A 64 3.79 -1.03 -7.93
CA PHE A 64 4.29 0.16 -8.63
C PHE A 64 4.00 0.13 -10.14
N ASP A 65 4.14 -1.03 -10.79
CA ASP A 65 3.81 -1.20 -12.20
C ASP A 65 2.32 -1.00 -12.48
N LEU A 66 1.44 -1.42 -11.55
CA LEU A 66 0.00 -1.17 -11.62
C LEU A 66 -0.31 0.32 -11.51
N GLU A 67 0.30 1.03 -10.56
CA GLU A 67 0.12 2.48 -10.45
C GLU A 67 0.62 3.21 -11.69
N LYS A 68 1.77 2.83 -12.24
CA LYS A 68 2.29 3.42 -13.47
C LYS A 68 1.32 3.27 -14.65
N LYS A 69 0.56 2.17 -14.71
CA LYS A 69 -0.39 1.87 -15.78
C LYS A 69 -1.78 2.46 -15.55
N LEU A 70 -2.25 2.45 -14.30
CA LEU A 70 -3.64 2.75 -13.96
C LEU A 70 -3.81 4.10 -13.27
N GLY A 71 -2.81 4.56 -12.52
CA GLY A 71 -2.83 5.87 -11.86
C GLY A 71 -3.94 6.06 -10.83
N LEU A 72 -4.48 4.97 -10.26
CA LEU A 72 -5.64 5.03 -9.37
C LEU A 72 -5.31 5.71 -8.05
N LEU A 73 -4.14 5.44 -7.47
CA LEU A 73 -3.75 6.07 -6.21
C LEU A 73 -3.68 7.59 -6.39
N LYS A 74 -2.98 8.05 -7.43
CA LYS A 74 -2.91 9.48 -7.76
C LYS A 74 -4.30 10.08 -7.99
N LYS A 75 -5.21 9.34 -8.63
CA LYS A 75 -6.57 9.83 -8.88
C LYS A 75 -7.37 9.95 -7.58
N ILE A 76 -7.25 8.98 -6.67
CA ILE A 76 -7.91 9.00 -5.35
C ILE A 76 -7.40 10.20 -4.55
N GLU A 77 -6.09 10.39 -4.44
CA GLU A 77 -5.50 11.52 -3.69
C GLU A 77 -5.99 12.87 -4.22
N SER A 78 -6.06 13.04 -5.55
CA SER A 78 -6.61 14.25 -6.16
C SER A 78 -8.08 14.50 -5.82
N LEU A 79 -8.90 13.44 -5.76
CA LEU A 79 -10.32 13.55 -5.39
C LEU A 79 -10.48 13.87 -3.90
N GLU A 80 -9.62 13.33 -3.04
CA GLU A 80 -9.62 13.62 -1.61
C GLU A 80 -9.25 15.09 -1.33
N GLU A 81 -8.25 15.62 -2.03
CA GLU A 81 -7.87 17.03 -1.96
C GLU A 81 -9.00 17.97 -2.38
N GLU A 82 -9.65 17.67 -3.50
CA GLU A 82 -10.80 18.45 -3.99
C GLU A 82 -11.94 18.43 -2.98
N ASN A 83 -12.28 17.25 -2.45
CA ASN A 83 -13.31 17.10 -1.42
C ASN A 83 -12.97 17.89 -0.14
N LYS A 84 -11.71 17.88 0.29
CA LYS A 84 -11.25 18.64 1.45
C LYS A 84 -11.43 20.14 1.22
N LEU A 85 -11.07 20.63 0.04
CA LEU A 85 -11.25 22.04 -0.33
C LEU A 85 -12.73 22.44 -0.36
N LEU A 86 -13.60 21.59 -0.91
CA LEU A 86 -15.05 21.82 -0.93
C LEU A 86 -15.62 21.91 0.49
N LYS A 87 -15.25 20.99 1.38
CA LYS A 87 -15.69 21.01 2.79
C LYS A 87 -15.26 22.30 3.51
N GLN A 88 -14.04 22.77 3.27
CA GLN A 88 -13.54 24.03 3.85
C GLN A 88 -14.29 25.26 3.32
N LYS A 89 -14.65 25.29 2.03
CA LYS A 89 -15.47 26.37 1.46
C LYS A 89 -16.87 26.39 2.07
N LEU A 90 -17.47 25.21 2.25
CA LEU A 90 -18.79 25.07 2.86
C LEU A 90 -18.81 25.49 4.34
N SER A 91 -17.77 25.21 5.11
CA SER A 91 -17.71 25.62 6.53
C SER A 91 -17.62 27.14 6.66
N LYS A 92 -16.80 27.81 5.84
CA LYS A 92 -16.67 29.28 5.84
C LYS A 92 -17.97 30.01 5.47
N ASN A 93 -18.78 29.42 4.60
CA ASN A 93 -20.06 30.01 4.20
C ASN A 93 -21.18 29.82 5.24
N LYS A 94 -21.03 28.94 6.24
CA LYS A 94 -22.00 28.77 7.33
C LYS A 94 -21.78 29.74 8.50
N GLU A 95 -20.63 30.41 8.53
CA GLU A 95 -20.25 31.39 9.56
C GLU A 95 -20.58 32.85 9.16
N LEU A 96 -21.23 33.03 7.99
CA LEU A 96 -21.77 34.29 7.47
C LEU A 96 -23.31 34.24 7.48
#